data_AF-A0A9X8ZYD5-F1
#
_entry.id   AF-A0A9X8ZYD5-F1
#
_cell.length_a   1.000
_cell.length_b   1.000
_cell.length_c   1.000
_cell.angle_alpha   90.00
_cell.angle_beta   90.00
_cell.angle_gamma   90.00
#
_symmetry.space_group_name_H-M   'P 1'
#
loop_
_entity.id
_entity.type
_entity.pdbx_description
1 polymer ?
#
loop_
_entity_poly.entity_id
_entity_poly.type
_entity_poly.pdbx_seq_one_letter_code
_entity_poly.pdbx_strand_id
1 'polypeptide(L)'
;LDKELGLGAPNGYQYPPQNEGNIEQSFGLGHVDRVFLDKITECYLTNKMELSITDQDIETLKSQVVEKIALPDSLDVYFFRNVGNDKQYEFILGPNPYSTGAGTTLGRFINYLNDSDREFWREIAKKEQELHPNSILAEVLPTPINNRNLNVCQIGERRSHQINITNNLYTRNNINLNDIVIGATHDSLFIKSLSMGKEIIP
;
A
#
# COMPACT_ATOMS: atom_id res chain seq x y z
N LEU A 1 22.04 2.24 1.05
CA LEU A 1 21.61 1.88 2.42
C LEU A 1 22.80 1.69 3.37
N ASP A 2 23.98 1.32 2.86
CA ASP A 2 25.22 1.42 3.62
C ASP A 2 25.46 2.87 4.08
N LYS A 3 25.88 3.06 5.34
CA LYS A 3 26.10 4.39 5.95
C LYS A 3 27.49 4.96 5.65
N GLU A 4 28.48 4.11 5.38
CA GLU A 4 29.85 4.53 5.07
C GLU A 4 29.99 4.86 3.59
N LEU A 5 29.31 4.11 2.73
CA LEU A 5 29.38 4.25 1.27
C LEU A 5 28.22 5.04 0.66
N GLY A 6 27.17 5.34 1.42
CA GLY A 6 25.97 6.00 0.90
C GLY A 6 25.21 6.79 1.95
N LEU A 7 23.92 7.02 1.70
CA LEU A 7 23.06 7.87 2.53
C LEU A 7 22.53 7.18 3.81
N GLY A 8 22.88 5.92 4.06
CA GLY A 8 22.24 5.14 5.13
C GLY A 8 20.79 4.75 4.82
N ALA A 9 20.07 4.27 5.84
CA ALA A 9 18.61 4.01 5.77
C ALA A 9 17.83 5.31 6.04
N PRO A 10 16.57 5.47 5.62
CA PRO A 10 15.77 6.63 6.02
C PRO A 10 15.48 6.66 7.54
N ASN A 11 15.22 7.85 8.07
CA ASN A 11 14.73 8.02 9.44
C ASN A 11 13.43 7.23 9.67
N GLY A 12 13.32 6.59 10.84
CA GLY A 12 12.18 5.72 11.19
C GLY A 12 12.34 4.24 10.80
N TYR A 13 13.34 3.88 9.99
CA TYR A 13 13.68 2.48 9.78
C TYR A 13 14.17 1.84 11.08
N GLN A 14 13.69 0.63 11.38
CA GLN A 14 14.05 -0.10 12.60
C GLN A 14 15.19 -1.10 12.39
N TYR A 15 15.50 -1.48 11.15
CA TYR A 15 16.43 -2.55 10.82
C TYR A 15 17.28 -2.21 9.58
N PRO A 16 18.51 -1.71 9.77
CA PRO A 16 19.09 -1.24 11.03
C PRO A 16 18.45 0.09 11.47
N PRO A 17 18.39 0.37 12.80
CA PRO A 17 17.91 1.65 13.26
C PRO A 17 18.86 2.79 12.83
N GLN A 18 18.27 3.93 12.50
CA GLN A 18 19.01 5.19 12.42
C GLN A 18 19.00 5.88 13.79
N ASN A 19 20.16 6.37 14.21
CA ASN A 19 20.34 7.10 15.48
C ASN A 19 20.29 8.63 15.26
N GLU A 20 19.90 9.09 14.07
CA GLU A 20 19.71 10.51 13.82
C GLU A 20 18.42 10.96 14.51
N GLY A 21 18.49 12.09 15.24
CA GLY A 21 17.38 12.56 16.07
C GLY A 21 16.10 12.74 15.26
N ASN A 22 14.96 12.41 15.86
CA ASN A 22 13.66 12.64 15.24
C ASN A 22 13.54 14.11 14.84
N ILE A 23 13.34 14.36 13.54
CA ILE A 23 12.95 15.68 13.07
C ILE A 23 11.49 15.85 13.51
N GLU A 24 11.26 16.54 14.63
CA GLU A 24 9.91 16.92 15.03
C GLU A 24 9.38 17.93 14.00
N GLN A 25 8.57 17.44 13.08
CA GLN A 25 7.82 18.30 12.17
C GLN A 25 6.53 18.70 12.89
N SER A 26 6.44 19.96 13.34
CA SER A 26 5.19 20.53 13.82
C SER A 26 4.32 20.88 12.61
N PHE A 27 3.34 20.04 12.31
CA PHE A 27 2.31 20.38 11.34
C PHE A 27 1.19 21.13 12.05
N GLY A 28 0.92 22.38 11.64
CA GLY A 28 -0.32 23.06 12.01
C GLY A 28 -1.54 22.40 11.35
N LEU A 29 -2.75 22.74 11.80
CA LEU A 29 -3.99 22.19 11.23
C LEU A 29 -4.07 22.46 9.72
N GLY A 30 -4.11 21.38 8.95
CA GLY A 30 -4.26 21.40 7.51
C GLY A 30 -5.66 21.85 7.08
N HIS A 31 -5.84 22.08 5.78
CA HIS A 31 -7.15 22.48 5.23
C HIS A 31 -8.24 21.44 5.51
N VAL A 32 -7.92 20.15 5.31
CA VAL A 32 -8.81 19.02 5.60
C VAL A 32 -9.27 19.05 7.06
N ASP A 33 -8.33 19.25 7.99
CA ASP A 33 -8.63 19.30 9.43
C ASP A 33 -9.62 20.42 9.77
N ARG A 34 -9.52 21.58 9.11
CA ARG A 34 -10.44 22.70 9.33
C ARG A 34 -11.86 22.37 8.88
N VAL A 35 -12.02 21.79 7.69
CA VAL A 35 -13.34 21.37 7.18
C VAL A 35 -14.00 20.38 8.14
N PHE A 36 -13.24 19.41 8.65
CA PHE A 36 -13.77 18.46 9.62
C PHE A 36 -14.04 19.10 10.98
N LEU A 37 -13.19 20.01 11.45
CA LEU A 37 -13.39 20.69 12.73
C LEU A 37 -14.67 21.52 12.74
N ASP A 38 -14.98 22.23 11.66
CA ASP A 38 -16.21 23.01 11.52
C ASP A 38 -17.45 22.11 11.59
N LYS A 39 -17.43 20.97 10.89
CA LYS A 39 -18.53 19.99 10.94
C LYS A 39 -18.68 19.30 12.29
N ILE A 40 -17.56 18.94 12.93
CA ILE A 40 -17.58 18.37 14.29
C ILE A 40 -18.19 19.37 15.26
N THR A 41 -17.83 20.65 15.12
CA THR A 41 -18.40 21.74 15.93
C THR A 41 -19.90 21.88 15.69
N GLU A 42 -20.36 21.84 14.43
CA GLU A 42 -21.79 21.85 14.11
C GLU A 42 -22.54 20.67 14.73
N CYS A 43 -22.01 19.45 14.62
CA CYS A 43 -22.62 18.25 15.21
C CYS A 43 -22.72 18.40 16.74
N TYR A 44 -21.66 18.90 17.38
CA TYR A 44 -21.64 19.16 18.82
C TYR A 44 -22.70 20.18 19.24
N LEU A 45 -22.77 21.32 18.54
CA LEU A 45 -23.75 22.39 18.83
C LEU A 45 -25.20 21.95 18.58
N THR A 46 -25.42 21.01 17.65
CA THR A 46 -26.75 20.50 17.30
C THR A 46 -27.11 19.17 17.97
N ASN A 47 -26.26 18.67 18.89
CA ASN A 47 -26.41 17.36 19.55
C ASN A 47 -26.61 16.19 18.57
N LYS A 48 -25.97 16.23 17.41
CA LYS A 48 -25.94 15.12 16.46
C LYS A 48 -24.80 14.17 16.80
N MET A 49 -25.09 12.87 16.80
CA MET A 49 -24.10 11.82 17.06
C MET A 49 -23.35 11.36 15.79
N GLU A 50 -23.86 11.75 14.62
CA GLU A 50 -23.28 11.37 13.32
C GLU A 50 -22.99 12.62 12.50
N LEU A 51 -21.79 12.64 11.92
CA LEU A 51 -21.35 13.66 10.97
C LEU A 51 -21.58 13.11 9.56
N SER A 52 -22.34 13.84 8.76
CA SER A 52 -22.57 13.50 7.35
C SER A 52 -21.59 14.25 6.45
N ILE A 53 -20.86 13.50 5.64
CA ILE A 53 -20.00 14.02 4.57
C ILE A 53 -20.82 13.97 3.28
N THR A 54 -20.92 15.11 2.61
CA THR A 54 -21.72 15.32 1.40
C THR A 54 -20.83 15.56 0.19
N ASP A 55 -21.39 15.49 -1.01
CA ASP A 55 -20.66 15.79 -2.25
C ASP A 55 -20.08 17.21 -2.25
N GLN A 56 -20.76 18.19 -1.63
CA GLN A 56 -20.26 19.55 -1.51
C GLN A 56 -18.98 19.62 -0.66
N ASP A 57 -18.88 18.78 0.37
CA ASP A 57 -17.69 18.69 1.20
C ASP A 57 -16.54 18.09 0.41
N ILE A 58 -16.82 17.05 -0.37
CA ILE A 58 -15.84 16.41 -1.28
C ILE A 58 -15.33 17.43 -2.30
N GLU A 59 -16.19 18.23 -2.92
CA GLU A 59 -15.77 19.26 -3.88
C GLU A 59 -14.93 20.36 -3.22
N THR A 60 -15.28 20.75 -1.99
CA THR A 60 -14.48 21.70 -1.20
C THR A 60 -13.08 21.16 -0.96
N LEU A 61 -12.96 19.89 -0.53
CA LEU A 61 -11.69 19.22 -0.29
C LEU A 61 -10.86 19.07 -1.58
N LYS A 62 -11.48 18.70 -2.71
CA LYS A 62 -10.80 18.54 -4.01
C LYS A 62 -10.21 19.85 -4.52
N SER A 63 -10.91 20.97 -4.35
CA SER A 63 -10.51 22.28 -4.89
C SER A 63 -9.16 22.79 -4.38
N GLN A 64 -8.63 22.19 -3.30
CA GLN A 64 -7.39 22.59 -2.65
C GLN A 64 -6.29 21.53 -2.68
N VAL A 65 -6.51 20.41 -3.39
CA VAL A 65 -5.45 19.42 -3.64
C VAL A 65 -4.52 19.99 -4.71
N VAL A 66 -3.41 20.59 -4.27
CA VAL A 66 -2.43 21.27 -5.15
C VAL A 66 -1.50 20.25 -5.85
N GLU A 67 -1.34 19.05 -5.30
CA GLU A 67 -0.43 18.03 -5.83
C GLU A 67 -1.17 16.84 -6.43
N LYS A 68 -0.62 16.31 -7.51
CA LYS A 68 -1.11 15.09 -8.16
C LYS A 68 -0.74 13.90 -7.26
N ILE A 69 -1.61 13.58 -6.30
CA ILE A 69 -1.43 12.42 -5.42
C ILE A 69 -1.39 11.17 -6.31
N ALA A 70 -0.29 10.43 -6.24
CA ALA A 70 -0.19 9.11 -6.87
C ALA A 70 -1.13 8.16 -6.12
N LEU A 71 -2.25 7.83 -6.74
CA LEU A 71 -3.16 6.80 -6.22
C LEU A 71 -2.52 5.42 -6.44
N PRO A 72 -2.76 4.46 -5.54
CA PRO A 72 -2.34 3.08 -5.78
C PRO A 72 -3.09 2.51 -6.99
N ASP A 73 -2.44 1.61 -7.73
CA ASP A 73 -3.04 0.95 -8.90
C ASP A 73 -4.33 0.17 -8.56
N SER A 74 -4.41 -0.32 -7.33
CA SER A 74 -5.52 -1.13 -6.84
C SER A 74 -5.53 -1.16 -5.31
N LEU A 75 -6.65 -1.62 -4.72
CA LEU A 75 -6.82 -1.70 -3.27
C LEU A 75 -7.86 -2.76 -2.87
N ASP A 76 -7.70 -3.34 -1.69
CA ASP A 76 -8.73 -4.10 -0.98
C ASP A 76 -9.48 -3.16 -0.02
N VAL A 77 -10.82 -3.20 0.02
CA VAL A 77 -11.64 -2.44 1.00
C VAL A 77 -12.32 -3.41 1.94
N TYR A 78 -12.27 -3.12 3.24
CA TYR A 78 -12.92 -3.92 4.28
C TYR A 78 -14.08 -3.16 4.91
N PHE A 79 -15.24 -3.78 4.88
CA PHE A 79 -16.46 -3.25 5.47
C PHE A 79 -17.29 -4.37 6.11
N PHE A 80 -18.03 -4.00 7.13
CA PHE A 80 -19.13 -4.79 7.65
C PHE A 80 -20.39 -4.44 6.89
N ARG A 81 -21.20 -5.46 6.59
CA ARG A 81 -22.54 -5.25 6.07
C ARG A 81 -23.53 -5.29 7.23
N ASN A 82 -24.16 -4.16 7.52
CA ASN A 82 -25.28 -4.11 8.44
C ASN A 82 -26.56 -4.44 7.67
N VAL A 83 -27.28 -5.47 8.13
CA VAL A 83 -28.56 -5.90 7.55
C VAL A 83 -29.64 -5.57 8.59
N GLY A 84 -30.05 -4.30 8.61
CA GLY A 84 -31.22 -3.88 9.39
C GLY A 84 -32.52 -4.44 8.81
N ASN A 85 -33.62 -4.30 9.58
CA ASN A 85 -34.95 -4.76 9.17
C ASN A 85 -35.48 -4.07 7.89
N ASP A 86 -34.97 -2.89 7.56
CA ASP A 86 -35.56 -1.99 6.56
C ASP A 86 -34.96 -2.13 5.15
N LYS A 87 -34.23 -3.23 4.88
CA LYS A 87 -33.62 -3.56 3.57
C LYS A 87 -32.65 -2.53 2.99
N GLN A 88 -32.33 -1.46 3.71
CA GLN A 88 -31.25 -0.55 3.32
C GLN A 88 -29.92 -1.20 3.66
N TYR A 89 -29.06 -1.34 2.65
CA TYR A 89 -27.72 -1.89 2.85
C TYR A 89 -26.81 -0.78 3.35
N GLU A 90 -26.38 -0.91 4.61
CA GLU A 90 -25.36 -0.05 5.20
C GLU A 90 -24.02 -0.79 5.19
N PHE A 91 -23.02 -0.16 4.61
CA PHE A 91 -21.63 -0.62 4.64
C PHE A 91 -20.86 0.22 5.65
N ILE A 92 -20.33 -0.44 6.67
CA ILE A 92 -19.58 0.20 7.76
C ILE A 92 -18.11 -0.14 7.56
N LEU A 93 -17.27 0.86 7.29
CA LEU A 93 -15.84 0.67 7.15
C LEU A 93 -15.22 0.11 8.44
N GLY A 94 -14.28 -0.84 8.29
CA GLY A 94 -13.52 -1.37 9.42
C GLY A 94 -12.49 -0.37 9.97
N PRO A 95 -11.93 -0.62 11.17
CA PRO A 95 -10.92 0.25 11.79
C PRO A 95 -9.64 0.39 10.96
N ASN A 96 -9.28 -0.65 10.22
CA ASN A 96 -8.27 -0.62 9.16
C ASN A 96 -9.03 -0.91 7.87
N PRO A 97 -9.48 0.11 7.12
CA PRO A 97 -10.52 -0.07 6.11
C PRO A 97 -9.99 -0.49 4.74
N TYR A 98 -8.68 -0.53 4.52
CA TYR A 98 -8.12 -0.95 3.24
C TYR A 98 -6.72 -1.52 3.33
N SER A 99 -6.29 -2.16 2.24
CA SER A 99 -4.90 -2.47 1.91
C SER A 99 -4.62 -2.03 0.49
N THR A 100 -3.42 -1.50 0.21
CA THR A 100 -2.99 -1.20 -1.16
C THR A 100 -2.58 -2.49 -1.87
N GLY A 101 -2.91 -2.62 -3.16
CA GLY A 101 -2.75 -3.87 -3.88
C GLY A 101 -3.93 -4.81 -3.63
N ALA A 102 -4.89 -4.85 -4.55
CA ALA A 102 -6.05 -5.73 -4.49
C ALA A 102 -5.60 -7.19 -4.39
N GLY A 103 -6.24 -8.02 -3.56
CA GLY A 103 -5.88 -9.42 -3.35
C GLY A 103 -4.68 -9.65 -2.42
N THR A 104 -4.09 -8.61 -1.81
CA THR A 104 -3.05 -8.76 -0.78
C THR A 104 -3.59 -9.47 0.46
N THR A 105 -4.84 -9.17 0.84
CA THR A 105 -5.54 -9.80 1.98
C THR A 105 -5.68 -11.32 1.82
N LEU A 106 -6.00 -11.75 0.61
CA LEU A 106 -6.29 -13.14 0.29
C LEU A 106 -5.03 -13.95 -0.02
N GLY A 107 -3.86 -13.31 -0.14
CA GLY A 107 -2.62 -13.94 -0.59
C GLY A 107 -2.24 -15.20 0.21
N ARG A 108 -2.40 -15.18 1.54
CA ARG A 108 -2.13 -16.36 2.39
C ARG A 108 -3.16 -17.46 2.30
N PHE A 109 -4.35 -17.14 1.83
CA PHE A 109 -5.47 -18.06 1.72
C PHE A 109 -5.60 -18.67 0.33
N ILE A 110 -4.94 -18.07 -0.67
CA ILE A 110 -5.14 -18.42 -2.07
C ILE A 110 -4.85 -19.90 -2.35
N ASN A 111 -3.84 -20.46 -1.68
CA ASN A 111 -3.44 -21.85 -1.85
C ASN A 111 -4.47 -22.86 -1.27
N TYR A 112 -5.45 -22.38 -0.50
CA TYR A 112 -6.57 -23.20 -0.01
C TYR A 112 -7.81 -23.13 -0.92
N LEU A 113 -7.82 -22.22 -1.89
CA LEU A 113 -8.90 -22.13 -2.88
C LEU A 113 -8.68 -23.12 -4.03
N ASN A 114 -9.75 -23.56 -4.68
CA ASN A 114 -9.66 -24.38 -5.89
C ASN A 114 -9.15 -23.55 -7.07
N ASP A 115 -8.59 -24.17 -8.10
CA ASP A 115 -8.01 -23.43 -9.24
C ASP A 115 -9.01 -22.50 -9.94
N SER A 116 -10.29 -22.90 -10.06
CA SER A 116 -11.35 -22.04 -10.59
C SER A 116 -11.55 -20.77 -9.77
N ASP A 117 -11.38 -20.88 -8.46
CA ASP A 117 -11.57 -19.78 -7.50
C ASP A 117 -10.31 -18.92 -7.39
N ARG A 118 -9.19 -19.30 -8.00
CA ARG A 118 -7.95 -18.49 -8.04
C ARG A 118 -7.89 -17.56 -9.24
N GLU A 119 -8.79 -17.73 -10.22
CA GLU A 119 -8.69 -17.01 -11.49
C GLU A 119 -8.84 -15.49 -11.32
N PHE A 120 -9.70 -15.05 -10.40
CA PHE A 120 -9.83 -13.63 -10.08
C PHE A 120 -8.49 -13.01 -9.63
N TRP A 121 -7.66 -13.77 -8.92
CA TRP A 121 -6.39 -13.29 -8.36
C TRP A 121 -5.34 -13.11 -9.46
N ARG A 122 -5.34 -14.01 -10.46
CA ARG A 122 -4.53 -13.87 -11.67
C ARG A 122 -4.97 -12.69 -12.52
N GLU A 123 -6.28 -12.51 -12.68
CA GLU A 123 -6.86 -11.39 -13.43
C GLU A 123 -6.53 -10.03 -12.79
N ILE A 124 -6.52 -9.93 -11.46
CA ILE A 124 -6.04 -8.72 -10.76
C ILE A 124 -4.57 -8.45 -11.11
N ALA A 125 -3.70 -9.46 -10.98
CA ALA A 125 -2.27 -9.29 -11.25
C ALA A 125 -2.00 -8.89 -12.70
N LYS A 126 -2.78 -9.43 -13.64
CA LYS A 126 -2.73 -9.08 -15.06
C LYS A 126 -3.12 -7.63 -15.31
N LYS A 127 -4.25 -7.17 -14.77
CA LYS A 127 -4.71 -5.77 -14.92
C LYS A 127 -3.71 -4.76 -14.36
N GLU A 128 -3.09 -5.07 -13.22
CA GLU A 128 -2.04 -4.20 -12.66
C GLU A 128 -0.80 -4.16 -13.57
N GLN A 129 -0.40 -5.29 -14.16
CA GLN A 129 0.71 -5.32 -15.11
C GLN A 129 0.38 -4.55 -16.42
N GLU A 130 -0.89 -4.54 -16.85
CA GLU A 130 -1.36 -3.78 -18.01
C GLU A 130 -1.25 -2.26 -17.80
N LEU A 131 -1.34 -1.77 -16.55
CA LEU A 131 -1.10 -0.36 -16.21
C LEU A 131 0.37 0.05 -16.39
N HIS A 132 1.29 -0.92 -16.30
CA HIS A 132 2.73 -0.69 -16.33
C HIS A 132 3.44 -1.59 -17.35
N PRO A 133 3.14 -1.49 -18.65
CA PRO A 133 3.61 -2.44 -19.67
C PRO A 133 5.14 -2.46 -19.85
N ASN A 134 5.83 -1.39 -19.46
CA ASN A 134 7.27 -1.24 -19.59
C ASN A 134 8.04 -1.54 -18.30
N SER A 135 7.33 -1.85 -17.22
CA SER A 135 7.91 -2.12 -15.90
C SER A 135 7.67 -3.57 -15.50
N ILE A 136 8.47 -4.04 -14.56
CA ILE A 136 8.34 -5.38 -13.99
C ILE A 136 7.62 -5.24 -12.65
N LEU A 137 6.41 -5.78 -12.54
CA LEU A 137 5.76 -5.93 -11.25
C LEU A 137 6.32 -7.19 -10.59
N ALA A 138 6.98 -7.02 -9.44
CA ALA A 138 7.67 -8.10 -8.74
C ALA A 138 7.13 -8.24 -7.32
N GLU A 139 6.98 -9.47 -6.84
CA GLU A 139 6.54 -9.69 -5.46
C GLU A 139 7.74 -9.66 -4.51
N VAL A 140 7.69 -8.86 -3.45
CA VAL A 140 8.72 -8.88 -2.40
C VAL A 140 8.46 -10.00 -1.42
N LEU A 141 9.44 -10.91 -1.28
CA LEU A 141 9.38 -12.04 -0.35
C LEU A 141 10.43 -11.83 0.76
N PRO A 142 10.07 -11.17 1.86
CA PRO A 142 10.97 -10.99 2.98
C PRO A 142 10.96 -12.22 3.90
N THR A 143 12.10 -12.52 4.50
CA THR A 143 12.09 -13.32 5.73
C THR A 143 11.83 -12.38 6.90
N PRO A 144 10.66 -12.47 7.56
CA PRO A 144 10.37 -11.62 8.69
C PRO A 144 11.34 -11.88 9.84
N ILE A 145 11.71 -10.82 10.55
CA ILE A 145 12.66 -10.87 11.68
C ILE A 145 12.10 -11.72 12.83
N ASN A 146 10.78 -11.72 13.02
CA ASN A 146 10.11 -12.55 14.02
C ASN A 146 9.52 -13.80 13.36
N ASN A 147 9.96 -14.98 13.81
CA ASN A 147 9.51 -16.28 13.31
C ASN A 147 7.98 -16.45 13.35
N ARG A 148 7.26 -15.81 14.27
CA ARG A 148 5.79 -15.88 14.32
C ARG A 148 5.11 -15.32 13.07
N ASN A 149 5.78 -14.40 12.37
CA ASN A 149 5.25 -13.79 11.15
C ASN A 149 5.46 -14.66 9.91
N LEU A 150 6.28 -15.72 9.98
CA LEU A 150 6.52 -16.61 8.84
C LEU A 150 5.23 -17.22 8.29
N ASN A 151 4.29 -17.56 9.18
CA ASN A 151 2.99 -18.11 8.79
C ASN A 151 2.06 -17.07 8.13
N VAL A 152 2.36 -15.78 8.28
CA VAL A 152 1.59 -14.68 7.69
C VAL A 152 2.17 -14.28 6.34
N CYS A 153 3.48 -14.45 6.14
CA CYS A 153 4.20 -14.13 4.90
C CYS A 153 4.10 -15.23 3.82
N GLN A 154 3.34 -16.31 4.05
CA GLN A 154 3.10 -17.31 3.01
C GLN A 154 2.11 -16.75 1.99
N ILE A 155 2.50 -16.71 0.73
CA ILE A 155 1.68 -16.18 -0.36
C ILE A 155 1.82 -17.11 -1.58
N GLY A 156 0.75 -17.24 -2.37
CA GLY A 156 0.80 -17.95 -3.66
C GLY A 156 1.59 -17.19 -4.75
N GLU A 157 1.81 -17.82 -5.89
CA GLU A 157 2.46 -17.14 -7.02
C GLU A 157 1.46 -16.16 -7.69
N ARG A 158 1.72 -14.87 -7.56
CA ARG A 158 0.89 -13.78 -8.13
C ARG A 158 1.58 -13.05 -9.28
N ARG A 159 2.85 -12.71 -9.09
CA ARG A 159 3.66 -11.91 -10.01
C ARG A 159 4.59 -12.81 -10.82
N SER A 160 4.98 -12.32 -11.99
CA SER A 160 5.92 -13.02 -12.86
C SER A 160 7.33 -13.06 -12.29
N HIS A 161 7.70 -12.07 -11.47
CA HIS A 161 9.02 -11.93 -10.85
C HIS A 161 8.90 -11.81 -9.34
N GLN A 162 9.98 -12.13 -8.63
CA GLN A 162 10.05 -12.06 -7.18
C GLN A 162 11.36 -11.40 -6.75
N ILE A 163 11.34 -10.72 -5.62
CA ILE A 163 12.52 -10.17 -4.95
C ILE A 163 12.63 -10.87 -3.59
N ASN A 164 13.48 -11.90 -3.52
CA ASN A 164 13.71 -12.59 -2.26
C ASN A 164 14.72 -11.81 -1.41
N ILE A 165 14.25 -11.28 -0.27
CA ILE A 165 15.11 -10.61 0.70
C ILE A 165 15.49 -11.65 1.74
N THR A 166 16.77 -12.03 1.79
CA THR A 166 17.45 -13.03 2.67
C THR A 166 17.39 -14.50 2.27
N ASN A 167 16.50 -14.93 1.37
CA ASN A 167 16.46 -16.32 0.93
C ASN A 167 17.08 -16.47 -0.46
N ASN A 168 18.20 -17.20 -0.58
CA ASN A 168 18.84 -17.51 -1.86
C ASN A 168 18.15 -18.68 -2.58
N LEU A 169 16.82 -18.75 -2.53
CA LEU A 169 16.09 -19.66 -3.38
C LEU A 169 16.22 -19.14 -4.81
N TYR A 170 17.01 -19.85 -5.61
CA TYR A 170 17.04 -19.69 -7.06
C TYR A 170 15.71 -20.16 -7.64
N THR A 171 14.69 -19.30 -7.59
CA THR A 171 13.49 -19.45 -8.41
C THR A 171 13.79 -18.90 -9.80
N ARG A 172 13.10 -19.43 -10.82
CA ARG A 172 13.41 -19.14 -12.22
C ARG A 172 13.32 -17.65 -12.58
N ASN A 173 12.57 -16.86 -11.80
CA ASN A 173 12.28 -15.45 -12.06
C ASN A 173 12.63 -14.53 -10.86
N ASN A 174 13.61 -14.92 -10.04
CA ASN A 174 14.08 -14.07 -8.94
C ASN A 174 14.98 -12.92 -9.45
N ILE A 175 14.64 -11.69 -9.10
CA ILE A 175 15.50 -10.52 -9.29
C ILE A 175 16.47 -10.46 -8.09
N ASN A 176 17.77 -10.59 -8.37
CA ASN A 176 18.78 -10.56 -7.33
C ASN A 176 18.94 -9.13 -6.77
N LEU A 177 19.14 -9.00 -5.46
CA LEU A 177 19.35 -7.69 -4.82
C LEU A 177 20.53 -6.91 -5.41
N ASN A 178 21.58 -7.59 -5.87
CA ASN A 178 22.74 -6.95 -6.51
C ASN A 178 22.44 -6.41 -7.91
N ASP A 179 21.34 -6.84 -8.53
CA ASP A 179 20.88 -6.33 -9.82
C ASP A 179 19.97 -5.10 -9.67
N ILE A 180 19.53 -4.80 -8.45
CA ILE A 180 18.63 -3.70 -8.14
C ILE A 180 19.44 -2.44 -7.86
N VAL A 181 19.10 -1.37 -8.59
CA VAL A 181 19.60 -0.02 -8.34
C VAL A 181 18.47 0.96 -8.09
N ILE A 182 18.76 2.01 -7.33
CA ILE A 182 17.82 3.09 -7.04
C ILE A 182 18.20 4.31 -7.88
N GLY A 183 17.22 4.85 -8.59
CA GLY A 183 17.33 6.13 -9.27
C GLY A 183 16.45 7.18 -8.61
N ALA A 184 16.70 8.44 -8.96
CA ALA A 184 15.89 9.57 -8.55
C ALA A 184 15.54 10.42 -9.78
N THR A 185 14.29 10.84 -9.85
CA THR A 185 13.85 11.94 -10.72
C THR A 185 13.66 13.19 -9.87
N HIS A 186 13.23 14.28 -10.49
CA HIS A 186 12.80 15.47 -9.73
C HIS A 186 11.62 15.16 -8.80
N ASP A 187 10.76 14.21 -9.18
CA ASP A 187 9.46 13.99 -8.55
C ASP A 187 9.44 12.77 -7.60
N SER A 188 10.30 11.77 -7.84
CA SER A 188 10.24 10.50 -7.11
C SER A 188 11.54 9.68 -7.18
N LEU A 189 11.68 8.75 -6.23
CA LEU A 189 12.61 7.64 -6.31
C LEU A 189 12.00 6.50 -7.11
N PHE A 190 12.83 5.75 -7.84
CA PHE A 190 12.40 4.56 -8.58
C PHE A 190 13.46 3.45 -8.48
N ILE A 191 13.02 2.22 -8.75
CA ILE A 191 13.85 1.01 -8.66
C ILE A 191 14.06 0.47 -10.07
N LYS A 192 15.26 0.02 -10.41
CA LYS A 192 15.57 -0.51 -11.74
C LYS A 192 16.43 -1.78 -11.64
N SER A 193 16.18 -2.75 -12.52
CA SER A 193 17.10 -3.87 -12.78
C SER A 193 18.19 -3.42 -13.76
N LEU A 194 19.46 -3.63 -13.41
CA LEU A 194 20.60 -3.38 -14.28
C LEU A 194 20.59 -4.32 -15.49
N SER A 195 20.46 -5.63 -15.24
CA SER A 195 20.52 -6.66 -16.27
C SER A 195 19.36 -6.60 -17.27
N MET A 196 18.15 -6.30 -16.80
CA MET A 196 16.94 -6.25 -17.63
C MET A 196 16.69 -4.85 -18.21
N GLY A 197 17.33 -3.82 -17.65
CA GLY A 197 17.17 -2.44 -18.10
C GLY A 197 15.77 -1.85 -17.86
N LYS A 198 14.93 -2.49 -17.03
CA LYS A 198 13.55 -2.10 -16.75
C LYS A 198 13.35 -1.60 -15.33
N GLU A 199 12.40 -0.69 -15.16
CA GLU A 199 11.90 -0.29 -13.84
C GLU A 199 11.22 -1.47 -13.15
N ILE A 200 11.36 -1.54 -11.83
CA ILE A 200 10.75 -2.55 -10.97
C ILE A 200 9.75 -1.86 -10.07
N ILE A 201 8.51 -2.36 -10.07
CA ILE A 201 7.45 -1.98 -9.14
C ILE A 201 7.29 -3.15 -8.16
N PRO A 202 7.76 -3.01 -6.91
CA PRO A 202 7.72 -4.08 -5.91
C PRO A 202 6.32 -4.30 -5.30
#